data_AF-G7WRH3-F1
#
_entry.id   AF-G7WRH3-F1
#
_cell.length_a   1.000
_cell.length_b   1.000
_cell.length_c   1.000
_cell.angle_alpha   90.00
_cell.angle_beta   90.00
_cell.angle_gamma   90.00
#
_symmetry.space_group_name_H-M   'P 1'
#
loop_
_entity.id
_entity.type
_entity.pdbx_description
1 polymer ?
#
loop_
_entity_poly.entity_id
_entity_poly.type
_entity_poly.pdbx_seq_one_letter_code
_entity_poly.pdbx_strand_id
1 'polypeptide(L)'
;MKRHDLILTLGSVMGVFALLPQVWSGYVNRTGAIEPATALMNVGIMVAVGITYYDLGLRRSAAAIGALGALWAVLLYQNAIY
;
A
#
# COMPACT_ATOMS: atom_id res chain seq x y z
N MET A 1 -4.62 -17.28 16.58
CA MET A 1 -4.11 -16.09 15.86
C MET A 1 -5.24 -15.07 15.84
N LYS A 2 -5.07 -13.85 16.36
CA LYS A 2 -6.15 -12.85 16.37
C LYS A 2 -6.35 -12.32 14.95
N ARG A 3 -7.56 -11.86 14.62
CA ARG A 3 -7.89 -11.31 13.28
C ARG A 3 -6.95 -10.16 12.88
N HIS A 4 -6.56 -9.33 13.85
CA HIS A 4 -5.58 -8.25 13.64
C HIS A 4 -4.20 -8.76 13.24
N ASP A 5 -3.70 -9.82 13.88
CA ASP A 5 -2.38 -10.39 13.58
C ASP A 5 -2.32 -10.89 12.13
N LEU A 6 -3.42 -11.51 11.65
CA LEU A 6 -3.54 -11.98 10.29
C LEU A 6 -3.50 -10.82 9.29
N ILE A 7 -4.28 -9.75 9.52
CA ILE A 7 -4.32 -8.58 8.63
C ILE A 7 -2.97 -7.87 8.58
N LEU A 8 -2.30 -7.71 9.73
CA LEU A 8 -0.97 -7.10 9.79
C LEU A 8 0.09 -7.95 9.09
N THR A 9 0.02 -9.28 9.24
CA THR A 9 0.95 -10.21 8.59
C THR A 9 0.75 -10.20 7.08
N LEU A 10 -0.48 -10.39 6.62
CA LEU A 10 -0.81 -10.36 5.20
C LEU A 10 -0.50 -9.00 4.58
N GLY A 11 -0.85 -7.90 5.26
CA GLY A 11 -0.56 -6.55 4.78
C GLY A 11 0.94 -6.28 4.65
N SER A 12 1.75 -6.74 5.60
CA SER A 12 3.21 -6.61 5.52
C SER A 12 3.80 -7.41 4.36
N VAL A 13 3.35 -8.67 4.19
CA VAL A 13 3.80 -9.55 3.11
C VAL A 13 3.40 -8.98 1.75
N MET A 14 2.12 -8.64 1.58
CA MET A 14 1.60 -8.13 0.31
C MET A 14 2.16 -6.76 -0.04
N GLY A 15 2.43 -5.88 0.94
CA GLY A 15 3.09 -4.60 0.69
C GLY A 15 4.51 -4.76 0.11
N VAL A 16 5.29 -5.72 0.62
CA VAL A 16 6.59 -6.06 0.05
C VAL A 16 6.44 -6.64 -1.36
N PHE A 17 5.48 -7.54 -1.56
CA PHE A 17 5.21 -8.13 -2.88
C PHE A 17 4.68 -7.12 -3.91
N ALA A 18 4.01 -6.05 -3.49
CA ALA A 18 3.58 -4.97 -4.38
C ALA A 18 4.76 -4.12 -4.88
N LEU A 19 5.78 -3.94 -4.02
CA LEU A 19 6.96 -3.15 -4.36
C LEU A 19 7.87 -3.86 -5.37
N LEU A 20 7.97 -5.18 -5.34
CA LEU A 20 8.81 -5.94 -6.27
C LEU A 20 8.47 -5.69 -7.76
N PRO A 21 7.23 -5.89 -8.25
CA PRO A 21 6.85 -5.60 -9.63
C PRO A 21 6.94 -4.11 -9.93
N GLN A 22 6.68 -3.23 -8.96
CA GLN A 22 6.78 -1.79 -9.14
C GLN A 22 8.24 -1.33 -9.38
N VAL A 23 9.17 -1.81 -8.55
CA VAL A 23 10.61 -1.53 -8.68
C VAL A 23 11.15 -2.17 -9.96
N TRP A 24 10.73 -3.40 -10.27
CA TRP A 24 11.12 -4.08 -11.50
C TRP A 24 10.65 -3.32 -12.75
N SER A 25 9.37 -2.94 -12.81
CA SER A 25 8.81 -2.17 -13.93
C SER A 25 9.55 -0.83 -14.08
N GLY A 26 9.78 -0.10 -12.99
CA GLY A 26 10.55 1.15 -13.01
C GLY A 26 12.00 0.97 -13.49
N TYR A 27 12.65 -0.12 -13.10
CA TYR A 27 14.04 -0.43 -13.50
C TYR A 27 14.15 -0.88 -14.97
N VAL A 28 13.26 -1.77 -15.42
CA VAL A 28 13.30 -2.38 -16.75
C VAL A 28 12.72 -1.46 -17.81
N ASN A 29 11.52 -0.93 -17.58
CA ASN A 29 10.83 -0.09 -18.54
C ASN A 29 11.38 1.35 -18.56
N ARG A 30 12.20 1.72 -17.56
CA ARG A 30 12.70 3.08 -17.31
C ARG A 30 11.60 4.15 -17.26
N THR A 31 10.36 3.71 -17.11
CA THR A 31 9.20 4.56 -16.91
C THR A 31 9.02 4.72 -15.40
N GLY A 32 9.04 5.95 -14.90
CA GLY A 32 8.63 6.25 -13.53
C GLY A 32 7.13 6.02 -13.26
N ALA A 33 6.41 5.46 -14.24
CA ALA A 33 5.00 5.14 -14.15
C ALA A 33 4.76 4.03 -13.11
N ILE A 34 3.68 4.19 -12.35
CA ILE A 34 3.25 3.20 -11.38
C ILE A 34 2.35 2.20 -12.09
N GLU A 35 2.60 0.91 -11.84
CA GLU A 35 1.75 -0.15 -12.36
C GLU A 35 0.39 -0.08 -11.65
N PRO A 36 -0.73 0.18 -12.35
CA PRO A 36 -2.03 0.41 -11.71
C PRO A 36 -2.44 -0.72 -10.76
N ALA A 37 -2.16 -1.97 -11.14
CA ALA A 37 -2.48 -3.15 -10.34
C ALA A 37 -1.73 -3.18 -9.00
N THR A 38 -0.45 -2.80 -8.99
CA THR A 38 0.36 -2.79 -7.76
C THR A 38 -0.05 -1.63 -6.87
N ALA A 39 -0.35 -0.47 -7.46
CA ALA A 39 -0.85 0.70 -6.74
C ALA A 39 -2.20 0.44 -6.08
N LEU A 40 -3.18 -0.09 -6.83
CA LEU A 40 -4.50 -0.45 -6.31
C LEU A 40 -4.39 -1.43 -5.14
N MET A 41 -3.55 -2.46 -5.30
CA MET A 41 -3.30 -3.44 -4.25
C MET A 41 -2.70 -2.77 -3.00
N ASN A 42 -1.68 -1.92 -3.16
CA ASN A 42 -1.06 -1.20 -2.05
C ASN A 42 -2.02 -0.27 -1.32
N VAL A 43 -2.86 0.49 -2.04
CA VAL A 43 -3.88 1.34 -1.42
C VAL A 43 -4.83 0.50 -0.57
N GLY A 44 -5.36 -0.59 -1.11
CA GLY A 44 -6.29 -1.47 -0.39
C GLY A 44 -5.68 -2.06 0.89
N ILE A 45 -4.44 -2.54 0.82
CA ILE A 45 -3.71 -3.08 1.98
C ILE A 45 -3.50 -2.00 3.05
N MET A 46 -3.06 -0.81 2.66
CA MET A 46 -2.76 0.26 3.61
C MET A 46 -4.01 0.77 4.31
N VAL A 47 -5.16 0.78 3.63
CA VAL A 47 -6.46 1.06 4.26
C VAL A 47 -6.81 -0.01 5.30
N ALA A 48 -6.69 -1.30 4.95
CA ALA A 48 -7.00 -2.40 5.85
C ALA A 48 -6.09 -2.42 7.10
N VAL A 49 -4.78 -2.18 6.91
CA VAL A 49 -3.80 -2.06 7.99
C VAL A 49 -4.07 -0.81 8.84
N GLY A 50 -4.45 0.30 8.21
CA GLY A 50 -4.81 1.54 8.91
C GLY A 50 -6.01 1.38 9.83
N ILE A 51 -7.08 0.73 9.35
CA ILE A 51 -8.24 0.38 10.17
C ILE A 51 -7.82 -0.52 11.34
N THR A 52 -6.98 -1.53 11.07
CA THR A 52 -6.49 -2.44 12.11
C THR A 52 -5.67 -1.71 13.19
N TYR A 53 -4.79 -0.77 12.81
CA TYR A 53 -4.06 0.05 13.77
C TYR A 53 -4.98 0.98 14.55
N TYR A 54 -6.04 1.52 13.93
CA TYR A 54 -7.02 2.34 14.61
C TYR A 54 -7.78 1.53 15.67
N ASP A 55 -8.25 0.33 15.32
CA ASP A 55 -8.94 -0.60 16.21
C ASP A 55 -8.07 -1.04 17.40
N LEU A 56 -6.76 -1.15 17.19
CA LEU A 56 -5.78 -1.43 18.25
C LEU A 56 -5.41 -0.21 19.12
N GLY A 57 -5.96 0.98 18.84
CA GLY A 57 -5.63 2.22 19.53
C GLY A 57 -4.26 2.82 19.14
N LEU A 58 -3.60 2.26 18.13
CA LEU A 58 -2.29 2.68 17.61
C LEU A 58 -2.45 3.88 16.65
N ARG A 59 -2.95 5.00 17.18
CA ARG A 59 -3.33 6.19 16.38
C ARG A 59 -2.20 6.75 15.51
N ARG A 60 -0.97 6.76 16.00
CA ARG A 60 0.19 7.24 15.22
C ARG A 60 0.49 6.33 14.03
N SER A 61 0.45 5.03 14.24
CA SER A 61 0.65 4.03 13.17
C SER A 61 -0.48 4.08 12.16
N ALA A 62 -1.72 4.23 12.62
CA ALA A 62 -2.90 4.41 11.75
C ALA A 62 -2.77 5.67 10.87
N ALA A 63 -2.33 6.79 11.44
CA ALA A 63 -2.09 8.02 10.69
C ALA A 63 -0.95 7.88 9.67
N ALA A 64 0.17 7.25 10.06
CA ALA A 64 1.30 7.04 9.18
C ALA A 64 0.96 6.13 7.98
N ILE A 65 0.29 5.00 8.22
CA ILE A 65 -0.11 4.10 7.13
C ILE A 65 -1.23 4.69 6.27
N GLY A 66 -2.13 5.48 6.87
CA GLY A 66 -3.16 6.21 6.14
C GLY A 66 -2.56 7.27 5.20
N ALA A 67 -1.56 8.03 5.67
CA ALA A 67 -0.83 8.98 4.84
C ALA A 67 -0.09 8.27 3.70
N LEU A 68 0.53 7.12 3.97
CA LEU A 68 1.18 6.31 2.93
C LEU A 68 0.17 5.79 1.89
N GLY A 69 -1.00 5.31 2.34
CA GLY A 69 -2.08 4.88 1.45
C GLY A 69 -2.61 6.02 0.58
N ALA A 70 -2.74 7.23 1.14
CA ALA A 70 -3.13 8.42 0.39
C ALA A 70 -2.09 8.79 -0.69
N LEU A 71 -0.80 8.69 -0.40
CA LEU A 71 0.26 8.90 -1.40
C LEU A 71 0.15 7.90 -2.56
N TRP A 72 -0.06 6.62 -2.26
CA TRP A 72 -0.29 5.60 -3.30
C TRP A 72 -1.55 5.90 -4.13
N ALA A 73 -2.62 6.39 -3.51
CA ALA A 73 -3.83 6.78 -4.22
C ALA A 73 -3.60 7.99 -5.14
N VAL A 74 -2.81 8.97 -4.70
CA VAL A 74 -2.41 10.11 -5.54
C VAL A 74 -1.57 9.65 -6.73
N LEU A 75 -0.62 8.75 -6.51
CA LEU A 75 0.23 8.23 -7.58
C LEU A 75 -0.57 7.40 -8.60
N LEU A 76 -1.54 6.61 -8.11
CA LEU A 76 -2.47 5.88 -8.97
C LEU A 76 -3.32 6.85 -9.81
N TYR A 77 -3.84 7.92 -9.19
CA TYR A 77 -4.60 8.95 -9.89
C TYR A 77 -3.77 9.66 -10.96
N GLN A 78 -2.50 9.97 -10.67
CA GLN A 78 -1.58 10.54 -11.65
C GLN A 78 -1.38 9.59 -12.84
N ASN A 79 -1.16 8.30 -12.58
CA ASN A 79 -0.99 7.31 -13.65
C ASN A 79 -2.26 7.11 -14.49
N ALA A 80 -3.45 7.33 -13.93
CA ALA A 80 -4.70 7.25 -14.69
C ALA A 80 -4.92 8.45 -15.65
N ILE A 81 -4.22 9.57 -15.43
CA ILE A 81 -4.40 10.81 -16.19
C ILE A 81 -3.26 11.08 -17.17
N TYR A 82 -2.03 10.74 -16.78
CA TYR A 82 -0.80 10.99 -17.55
C TYR A 82 -0.22 9.68 -18.07
#